data_AF-A0AAU3P387-F1
#
_entry.id   AF-A0AAU3P387-F1
#
_cell.length_a   1.000
_cell.length_b   1.000
_cell.length_c   1.000
_cell.angle_alpha   90.00
_cell.angle_beta   90.00
_cell.angle_gamma   90.00
#
_symmetry.space_group_name_H-M   'P 1'
#
loop_
_entity.id
_entity.type
_entity.pdbx_description
1 polymer ?
#
loop_
_entity_poly.entity_id
_entity_poly.type
_entity_poly.pdbx_seq_one_letter_code
_entity_poly.pdbx_strand_id
1 'polypeptide(L)'
;MCPKTKKSRWTLVLTPEQVELFQRLCKGKQPTDLVLTAPEGGAWHSGVVHAHRWKPALGAADAAGLTKRPRTHELRHAHASWLIAGRVPLPVIRTRLGRESIATTVDRYGHLLEASDDEVVAAVQWAIGAAVVPRELSEAA
;
A
#
# COMPACT_ATOMS: atom_id res chain seq x y z
N MET A 1 17.60 7.22 11.96
CA MET A 1 18.45 6.59 10.93
C MET A 1 18.25 7.34 9.62
N CYS A 2 19.31 7.93 9.07
CA CYS A 2 19.27 8.55 7.73
C CYS A 2 19.35 7.43 6.67
N PRO A 3 18.51 7.45 5.62
CA PRO A 3 18.52 6.40 4.61
C PRO A 3 19.87 6.32 3.88
N LYS A 4 20.33 5.10 3.63
CA LYS A 4 21.65 4.78 3.02
C LYS A 4 21.81 5.36 1.59
N THR A 5 20.72 5.76 0.92
CA THR A 5 20.77 6.44 -0.38
C THR A 5 19.64 7.46 -0.53
N LYS A 6 19.84 8.50 -1.36
CA LYS A 6 18.77 9.46 -1.75
C LYS A 6 17.54 8.74 -2.35
N LYS A 7 17.73 7.57 -2.96
CA LYS A 7 16.67 6.75 -3.58
C LYS A 7 15.71 6.10 -2.58
N SER A 8 16.04 6.08 -1.28
CA SER A 8 15.20 5.51 -0.22
C SER A 8 14.23 6.52 0.42
N ARG A 9 14.20 7.78 -0.04
CA ARG A 9 13.24 8.79 0.42
C ARG A 9 12.06 8.88 -0.56
N TRP A 10 10.84 8.74 -0.05
CA TRP A 10 9.62 9.00 -0.81
C TRP A 10 8.53 9.57 0.09
N THR A 11 7.53 10.20 -0.52
CA THR A 11 6.38 10.78 0.18
C THR A 11 5.24 9.78 0.20
N LEU A 12 4.67 9.54 1.37
CA LEU A 12 3.50 8.70 1.57
C LEU A 12 2.29 9.57 1.92
N VAL A 13 1.21 9.45 1.14
CA VAL A 13 -0.07 10.09 1.48
C VAL A 13 -0.77 9.25 2.56
N LEU A 14 -1.19 9.93 3.62
CA LEU A 14 -1.87 9.35 4.78
C LEU A 14 -3.37 9.66 4.74
N THR A 15 -4.18 8.79 5.34
CA THR A 15 -5.60 9.05 5.55
C THR A 15 -5.79 10.05 6.70
N PRO A 16 -6.96 10.72 6.82
CA PRO A 16 -7.22 11.66 7.92
C PRO A 16 -7.00 11.04 9.31
N GLU A 17 -7.41 9.79 9.50
CA GLU A 17 -7.26 9.06 10.78
C GLU A 17 -5.78 8.78 11.08
N GLN A 18 -4.99 8.46 10.06
CA GLN A 18 -3.54 8.30 10.20
C GLN A 18 -2.87 9.63 10.54
N VAL A 19 -3.29 10.73 9.91
CA VAL A 19 -2.79 12.07 10.23
C VAL A 19 -3.09 12.42 11.69
N GLU A 20 -4.32 12.20 12.16
CA GLU A 20 -4.69 12.46 13.56
C GLU A 20 -3.87 11.62 14.55
N LEU A 21 -3.66 10.33 14.24
CA LEU A 21 -2.79 9.47 15.02
C LEU A 21 -1.37 10.04 15.11
N PHE A 22 -0.76 10.40 13.97
CA PHE A 22 0.60 10.93 13.95
C PHE A 22 0.70 12.32 14.60
N GLN A 23 -0.30 13.18 14.46
CA GLN A 23 -0.34 14.47 15.15
C GLN A 23 -0.28 14.29 16.68
N ARG A 24 -1.05 13.34 17.21
CA ARG A 24 -1.00 13.01 18.65
C ARG A 24 0.37 12.49 19.07
N LEU A 25 0.96 11.58 18.29
CA LEU A 25 2.28 11.02 18.58
C LEU A 25 3.42 12.05 18.45
N CYS A 26 3.26 13.05 17.58
CA CYS A 26 4.24 14.10 17.34
C CYS A 26 4.13 15.31 18.28
N LYS A 27 3.12 15.35 19.16
CA LYS A 27 2.94 16.49 20.09
C LYS A 27 4.18 16.68 20.96
N GLY A 28 4.76 17.88 20.91
CA GLY A 28 5.96 18.23 21.68
C GLY A 28 7.27 17.65 21.16
N LYS A 29 7.28 17.02 19.97
CA LYS A 29 8.47 16.47 19.34
C LYS A 29 9.07 17.43 18.32
N GLN A 30 10.39 17.45 18.21
CA GLN A 30 11.13 18.12 17.14
C GLN A 30 11.09 17.28 15.85
N PRO A 31 11.31 17.88 14.66
CA PRO A 31 11.28 17.15 13.38
C PRO A 31 12.26 15.97 13.28
N THR A 32 13.32 15.97 14.09
CA THR A 32 14.34 14.91 14.14
C THR A 32 14.06 13.83 15.17
N ASP A 33 13.06 14.02 16.03
CA ASP A 33 12.75 13.10 17.12
C ASP A 33 12.08 11.83 16.60
N LEU A 34 12.28 10.75 17.33
CA LEU A 34 11.60 9.50 17.05
C LEU A 34 10.11 9.62 17.39
N VAL A 35 9.26 9.35 16.41
CA VAL A 35 7.81 9.32 16.58
C VAL A 35 7.38 8.05 17.31
N LEU A 36 7.93 6.90 16.92
CA LEU A 36 7.69 5.60 17.55
C LEU A 36 8.87 5.25 18.45
N THR A 37 8.68 5.34 19.76
CA THR A 37 9.71 5.05 20.77
C THR A 37 9.42 3.75 21.50
N ALA A 38 10.49 3.05 21.90
CA ALA A 38 10.40 1.96 22.87
C ALA A 38 9.91 2.51 24.22
N PRO A 39 9.45 1.64 25.15
CA PRO A 39 9.01 2.08 26.48
C PRO A 39 10.04 2.97 27.20
N GLU A 40 11.33 2.72 26.95
CA GLU A 40 12.45 3.48 27.53
C GLU A 40 12.85 4.72 26.70
N GLY A 41 12.03 5.14 25.73
CA GLY A 41 12.26 6.34 24.91
C GLY A 41 13.18 6.16 23.71
N GLY A 42 13.90 5.04 23.62
CA GLY A 42 14.84 4.73 22.53
C GLY A 42 14.20 4.27 21.22
N ALA A 43 15.04 4.01 20.22
CA ALA A 43 14.61 3.47 18.94
C ALA A 43 14.20 2.00 19.04
N TRP A 44 13.21 1.61 18.25
CA TRP A 44 12.87 0.20 18.07
C TRP A 44 13.90 -0.49 17.16
N HIS A 45 14.49 -1.59 17.66
CA HIS A 45 15.30 -2.50 16.86
C HIS A 45 14.49 -3.72 16.42
N SER A 46 14.82 -4.31 15.27
CA SER A 46 14.04 -5.40 14.66
C SER A 46 13.81 -6.59 15.59
N GLY A 47 14.84 -7.05 16.31
CA GLY A 47 14.72 -8.15 17.28
C GLY A 47 13.80 -7.80 18.45
N VAL A 48 13.88 -6.57 18.95
CA VAL A 48 13.07 -6.08 20.08
C VAL A 48 11.60 -5.92 19.65
N VAL A 49 11.35 -5.37 18.46
CA VAL A 49 10.00 -5.31 17.87
C VAL A 49 9.42 -6.71 17.72
N HIS A 50 10.21 -7.65 17.20
CA HIS A 50 9.75 -9.01 17.01
C HIS A 50 9.36 -9.67 18.35
N ALA A 51 10.24 -9.59 19.35
CA ALA A 51 10.02 -10.20 20.65
C ALA A 51 8.85 -9.56 21.43
N HIS A 52 8.79 -8.23 21.47
CA HIS A 52 7.88 -7.50 22.37
C HIS A 52 6.58 -7.00 21.71
N ARG A 53 6.52 -6.93 20.39
CA ARG A 53 5.33 -6.46 19.66
C ARG A 53 4.77 -7.51 18.72
N TRP A 54 5.61 -8.14 17.89
CA TRP A 54 5.16 -9.11 16.89
C TRP A 54 4.69 -10.43 17.50
N LYS A 55 5.51 -11.06 18.33
CA LYS A 55 5.17 -12.35 18.95
C LYS A 55 3.89 -12.28 19.82
N PRO A 56 3.69 -11.24 20.66
CA PRO A 56 2.42 -11.08 21.37
C PRO A 56 1.22 -10.86 20.43
N ALA A 57 1.38 -10.06 19.37
CA ALA A 57 0.33 -9.84 18.39
C ALA A 57 -0.05 -11.14 17.66
N LEU A 58 0.93 -11.99 17.32
CA LEU A 58 0.68 -13.31 16.76
C LEU A 58 -0.09 -14.21 17.74
N GLY A 59 0.24 -14.18 19.04
CA GLY A 59 -0.49 -14.93 20.06
C GLY A 59 -1.95 -14.49 20.18
N ALA A 60 -2.20 -13.18 20.16
CA ALA A 60 -3.56 -12.64 20.15
C ALA A 60 -4.33 -13.00 18.88
N ALA A 61 -3.67 -12.97 17.72
CA ALA A 61 -4.29 -13.36 16.46
C ALA A 61 -4.58 -14.87 16.39
N ASP A 62 -3.70 -15.71 16.93
CA ASP A 62 -3.88 -17.16 17.05
C ASP A 62 -5.11 -17.48 17.92
N ALA A 63 -5.25 -16.79 19.05
CA ALA A 63 -6.44 -16.87 19.90
C ALA A 63 -7.72 -16.39 19.18
N ALA A 64 -7.60 -15.50 18.19
CA ALA A 64 -8.69 -15.06 17.32
C ALA A 64 -8.91 -15.96 16.09
N GLY A 65 -8.21 -17.11 15.99
CA GLY A 65 -8.39 -18.10 14.93
C GLY A 65 -7.45 -17.97 13.73
N LEU A 66 -6.39 -17.16 13.82
CA LEU A 66 -5.39 -17.07 12.75
C LEU A 66 -4.50 -18.31 12.71
N THR A 67 -4.74 -19.19 11.74
CA THR A 67 -3.96 -20.43 11.54
C THR A 67 -2.57 -20.18 10.94
N LYS A 68 -2.39 -19.06 10.22
CA LYS A 68 -1.13 -18.71 9.57
C LYS A 68 -0.14 -18.09 10.55
N ARG A 69 1.15 -18.16 10.21
CA ARG A 69 2.25 -17.52 10.96
C ARG A 69 2.93 -16.45 10.10
N PRO A 70 2.28 -15.30 9.87
CA PRO A 70 2.87 -14.25 9.06
C PRO A 70 4.14 -13.68 9.72
N ARG A 71 5.05 -13.20 8.89
CA ARG A 71 6.16 -12.32 9.30
C ARG A 71 5.72 -10.87 9.20
N THR A 72 6.47 -9.95 9.81
CA THR A 72 6.16 -8.51 9.73
C THR A 72 6.09 -7.99 8.29
N HIS A 73 6.91 -8.53 7.39
CA HIS A 73 6.88 -8.16 5.96
C HIS A 73 5.56 -8.54 5.28
N GLU A 74 4.83 -9.54 5.78
CA GLU A 74 3.55 -9.95 5.21
C GLU A 74 2.48 -8.87 5.38
N LEU A 75 2.61 -7.96 6.36
CA LEU A 75 1.73 -6.79 6.48
C LEU A 75 1.85 -5.86 5.27
N ARG A 76 3.08 -5.68 4.76
CA ARG A 76 3.32 -4.91 3.54
C ARG A 76 2.72 -5.62 2.34
N HIS A 77 2.76 -6.95 2.31
CA HIS A 77 2.12 -7.72 1.26
C HIS A 77 0.59 -7.65 1.30
N ALA A 78 -0.01 -7.75 2.48
CA ALA A 78 -1.45 -7.59 2.67
C ALA A 78 -1.92 -6.21 2.22
N HIS A 79 -1.18 -5.14 2.58
CA HIS A 79 -1.47 -3.78 2.14
C HIS A 79 -1.43 -3.64 0.60
N ALA A 80 -0.46 -4.28 -0.06
CA ALA A 80 -0.41 -4.30 -1.52
C ALA A 80 -1.60 -5.07 -2.13
N SER A 81 -1.93 -6.25 -1.60
CA SER A 81 -3.09 -7.03 -2.03
C SER A 81 -4.40 -6.24 -1.92
N TRP A 82 -4.61 -5.50 -0.83
CA TRP A 82 -5.81 -4.66 -0.67
C TRP A 82 -5.90 -3.55 -1.71
N LEU A 83 -4.77 -2.91 -2.05
CA LEU A 83 -4.77 -1.88 -3.08
C LEU A 83 -5.05 -2.45 -4.47
N ILE A 84 -4.54 -3.65 -4.76
CA ILE A 84 -4.79 -4.34 -6.03
C ILE A 84 -6.25 -4.76 -6.13
N ALA A 85 -6.81 -5.36 -5.07
CA ALA A 85 -8.24 -5.67 -4.99
C ALA A 85 -9.12 -4.41 -5.12
N GLY A 86 -8.65 -3.27 -4.59
CA GLY A 86 -9.27 -1.96 -4.77
C GLY A 86 -9.05 -1.32 -6.15
N ARG A 87 -8.52 -2.06 -7.13
CA ARG A 87 -8.23 -1.62 -8.51
C ARG A 87 -7.32 -0.38 -8.58
N VAL A 88 -6.45 -0.16 -7.59
CA VAL A 88 -5.46 0.92 -7.63
C VAL A 88 -4.40 0.59 -8.69
N PRO A 89 -4.06 1.52 -9.60
CA PRO A 89 -3.08 1.24 -10.64
C PRO A 89 -1.72 0.81 -10.08
N LEU A 90 -1.14 -0.26 -10.62
CA LEU A 90 0.16 -0.81 -10.18
C LEU A 90 1.29 0.24 -10.07
N PRO A 91 1.44 1.22 -10.98
CA PRO A 91 2.46 2.27 -10.82
C PRO A 91 2.28 3.12 -9.55
N VAL A 92 1.02 3.36 -9.14
CA VAL A 92 0.68 4.09 -7.92
C VAL A 92 1.01 3.26 -6.69
N ILE A 93 0.65 1.97 -6.70
CA ILE A 93 0.98 1.03 -5.62
C ILE A 93 2.49 0.94 -5.43
N ARG A 94 3.25 0.76 -6.50
CA ARG A 94 4.72 0.72 -6.47
C ARG A 94 5.33 2.01 -5.89
N THR A 95 4.77 3.16 -6.25
CA THR A 95 5.20 4.45 -5.71
C THR A 95 4.92 4.55 -4.22
N ARG A 96 3.71 4.16 -3.78
CA ARG A 96 3.30 4.14 -2.37
C ARG A 96 4.20 3.24 -1.51
N LEU A 97 4.58 2.09 -2.06
CA LEU A 97 5.45 1.13 -1.39
C LEU A 97 6.93 1.59 -1.36
N GLY A 98 7.34 2.62 -2.09
CA GLY A 98 8.72 3.11 -2.06
C GLY A 98 9.65 2.49 -3.11
N ARG A 99 9.09 2.12 -4.27
CA ARG A 99 9.84 1.70 -5.48
C ARG A 99 10.61 0.37 -5.35
N GLU A 100 10.11 -0.60 -4.58
CA GLU A 100 10.45 -2.00 -4.84
C GLU A 100 10.07 -2.39 -6.29
N SER A 101 10.74 -3.39 -6.85
CA SER A 101 10.60 -3.73 -8.28
C SER A 101 9.14 -4.00 -8.66
N ILE A 102 8.67 -3.37 -9.75
CA ILE A 102 7.35 -3.68 -10.34
C ILE A 102 7.31 -5.15 -10.76
N ALA A 103 8.42 -5.71 -11.25
CA ALA A 103 8.47 -7.12 -11.64
C ALA A 103 8.09 -8.03 -10.47
N THR A 104 8.63 -7.77 -9.26
CA THR A 104 8.23 -8.52 -8.05
C THR A 104 6.77 -8.31 -7.68
N THR A 105 6.17 -7.17 -8.02
CA THR A 105 4.76 -6.88 -7.74
C THR A 105 3.84 -7.57 -8.74
N VAL A 106 4.18 -7.55 -10.03
CA VAL A 106 3.44 -8.24 -11.09
C VAL A 106 3.60 -9.75 -10.95
N ASP A 107 4.81 -10.27 -10.73
CA ASP A 107 5.05 -11.70 -10.49
C ASP A 107 4.32 -12.19 -9.24
N ARG A 108 4.22 -11.36 -8.19
CA ARG A 108 3.58 -11.73 -6.92
C ARG A 108 2.08 -11.54 -6.91
N TYR A 109 1.53 -10.58 -7.67
CA TYR A 109 0.12 -10.20 -7.59
C TYR A 109 -0.62 -10.18 -8.92
N GLY A 110 0.02 -10.58 -10.02
CA GLY A 110 -0.63 -10.70 -11.33
C GLY A 110 -1.86 -11.62 -11.28
N HIS A 111 -1.81 -12.66 -10.43
CA HIS A 111 -2.96 -13.55 -10.18
C HIS A 111 -4.15 -12.86 -9.50
N LEU A 112 -3.97 -11.69 -8.87
CA LEU A 112 -5.08 -10.91 -8.32
C LEU A 112 -5.74 -9.99 -9.36
N LEU A 113 -5.13 -9.89 -10.55
CA LEU A 113 -5.56 -9.06 -11.67
C LEU A 113 -6.18 -9.90 -12.78
N GLU A 114 -6.75 -11.06 -12.46
CA GLU A 114 -7.49 -11.90 -13.43
C GLU A 114 -8.69 -11.12 -13.98
N ALA A 115 -8.45 -10.33 -15.03
CA ALA A 115 -9.47 -9.88 -15.95
C ALA A 115 -9.75 -11.05 -16.89
N SER A 116 -11.02 -11.36 -17.13
CA SER A 116 -11.37 -12.31 -18.18
C SER A 116 -11.06 -11.70 -19.54
N ASP A 117 -10.74 -12.54 -20.54
CA ASP A 117 -10.60 -12.07 -21.92
C ASP A 117 -11.84 -11.30 -22.38
N ASP A 118 -13.02 -11.67 -21.88
CA ASP A 118 -14.29 -10.97 -22.12
C ASP A 118 -14.30 -9.54 -21.56
N GLU A 119 -13.76 -9.30 -20.37
CA GLU A 119 -13.61 -7.95 -19.80
C GLU A 119 -12.65 -7.10 -20.63
N VAL A 120 -11.57 -7.69 -21.14
CA VAL A 120 -10.61 -7.01 -22.02
C VAL A 120 -11.28 -6.64 -23.35
N VAL A 121 -11.99 -7.58 -23.97
CA VAL A 121 -12.73 -7.36 -25.21
C VAL A 121 -13.79 -6.28 -25.03
N ALA A 122 -14.56 -6.32 -23.93
CA ALA A 122 -15.58 -5.32 -23.64
C ALA A 122 -14.99 -3.92 -23.44
N ALA A 123 -13.86 -3.80 -22.73
CA ALA A 123 -13.19 -2.52 -22.54
C ALA A 123 -12.67 -1.93 -23.87
N VAL A 124 -12.11 -2.78 -24.74
CA VAL A 124 -11.66 -2.39 -26.08
C VAL A 124 -12.83 -1.96 -26.95
N GLN A 125 -13.92 -2.75 -26.97
CA GLN A 125 -15.14 -2.41 -27.71
C GLN A 125 -15.75 -1.08 -27.23
N TRP A 126 -15.81 -0.86 -25.92
CA TRP A 126 -16.26 0.41 -25.36
C TRP A 126 -15.39 1.59 -25.81
N ALA A 127 -14.06 1.46 -25.74
CA ALA A 127 -13.16 2.54 -26.11
C ALA A 127 -13.22 2.89 -27.60
N ILE A 128 -13.33 1.86 -28.46
CA ILE A 128 -13.49 2.03 -29.90
C ILE A 128 -14.89 2.59 -30.22
N GLY A 129 -15.95 2.05 -29.60
CA GLY A 129 -17.33 2.49 -29.81
C GLY A 129 -17.62 3.91 -29.30
N ALA A 130 -17.01 4.32 -28.19
CA ALA A 130 -17.10 5.67 -27.64
C ALA A 130 -16.37 6.71 -28.52
N ALA A 131 -15.36 6.29 -29.28
CA ALA A 131 -14.72 7.13 -30.29
C ALA A 131 -15.55 7.28 -31.59
N VAL A 132 -16.61 6.49 -31.76
CA VAL A 132 -17.48 6.45 -32.95
C VAL A 132 -18.90 6.95 -32.63
N VAL A 133 -19.07 7.89 -31.69
CA VAL A 133 -20.30 8.69 -31.67
C VAL A 133 -20.16 9.73 -32.80
N PRO A 134 -20.96 9.65 -33.89
CA PRO A 134 -20.87 10.63 -34.96
C PRO A 134 -21.23 12.00 -34.38
N ARG A 135 -20.38 12.99 -34.66
CA ARG A 135 -20.72 14.40 -34.46
C ARG A 135 -21.78 14.78 -35.49
N GLU A 136 -23.02 14.40 -35.26
CA GLU A 136 -24.17 14.96 -35.98
C GLU A 136 -24.96 15.85 -35.03
N LEU A 137 -24.55 17.11 -34.94
CA LEU A 137 -25.42 18.28 -34.74
C LEU A 137 -24.61 19.55 -35.01
N SER A 138 -24.63 20.03 -36.26
CA SER A 138 -24.55 21.46 -36.61
C SER A 138 -24.62 21.63 -38.13
N GLU A 139 -25.79 21.37 -38.71
CA GLU A 139 -26.23 22.08 -39.92
C GLU A 139 -27.73 21.80 -40.14
N ALA A 140 -28.57 22.62 -39.52
CA ALA A 140 -29.90 22.92 -40.02
C ALA A 140 -30.22 24.34 -39.58
N ALA A 141 -30.08 25.24 -40.56
CA ALA A 141 -30.62 26.59 -40.58
C ALA A 141 -32.16 26.56 -40.59
#